data_AF-A0A2U1MRY9-F1
#
_entry.id   AF-A0A2U1MRY9-F1
#
_cell.length_a   1.000
_cell.length_b   1.000
_cell.length_c   1.000
_cell.angle_alpha   90.00
_cell.angle_beta   90.00
_cell.angle_gamma   90.00
#
_symmetry.space_group_name_H-M   'P 1'
#
loop_
_entity.id
_entity.type
_entity.pdbx_description
1 polymer ?
#
loop_
_entity_poly.entity_id
_entity_poly.type
_entity_poly.pdbx_seq_one_letter_code
_entity_poly.pdbx_strand_id
1 'polypeptide(L)'
;MVRCWCGKQAITRASWISANPGHRFYGCPDEGSSCRWIGWYDPEMCDRSRMIIPGLLRERSELEERLEVALGDVWKWKIYLVLSWILFLIVYALG
;
A
#
# COMPACT_ATOMS: atom_id res chain seq x y z
N MET A 1 -7.03 -23.27 9.88
CA MET A 1 -8.47 -23.50 9.58
C MET A 1 -9.26 -22.28 10.00
N VAL A 2 -10.00 -21.66 9.08
CA VAL A 2 -10.74 -20.42 9.35
C VAL A 2 -12.09 -20.76 9.99
N ARG A 3 -12.49 -20.02 11.04
CA ARG A 3 -13.74 -20.24 11.78
C ARG A 3 -14.64 -19.01 11.70
N CYS A 4 -15.95 -19.23 11.62
CA CYS A 4 -16.94 -18.15 11.71
C CYS A 4 -17.20 -17.76 13.17
N TRP A 5 -17.99 -16.71 13.40
CA TRP A 5 -18.37 -16.27 14.76
C TRP A 5 -19.18 -17.28 15.57
N CYS A 6 -19.80 -18.27 14.91
CA CYS A 6 -20.44 -19.39 15.62
C CYS A 6 -19.43 -20.44 16.13
N GLY A 7 -18.12 -20.25 15.92
CA GLY A 7 -17.07 -21.20 16.27
C GLY A 7 -16.93 -22.39 15.30
N LYS A 8 -17.78 -22.46 14.26
CA LYS A 8 -17.78 -23.53 13.25
C LYS A 8 -16.73 -23.29 12.17
N GLN A 9 -16.31 -24.36 11.48
CA GLN A 9 -15.43 -24.27 10.32
C GLN A 9 -16.09 -23.46 9.21
N ALA A 10 -15.41 -22.43 8.73
CA ALA A 10 -15.89 -21.68 7.58
C ALA A 10 -15.73 -22.49 6.27
N ILE A 11 -16.66 -22.29 5.34
CA ILE A 11 -16.63 -22.88 4.00
C ILE A 11 -16.30 -21.82 2.96
N THR A 12 -15.69 -22.23 1.84
CA THR A 12 -15.43 -21.35 0.70
C THR A 12 -16.70 -21.20 -0.14
N ARG A 13 -17.08 -19.95 -0.44
CA ARG A 13 -18.17 -19.56 -1.34
C ARG A 13 -17.61 -18.69 -2.46
N ALA A 14 -18.32 -18.60 -3.58
CA ALA A 14 -18.02 -17.70 -4.68
C ALA A 14 -19.04 -16.56 -4.74
N SER A 15 -18.55 -15.36 -5.01
CA SER A 15 -19.38 -14.19 -5.23
C SER A 15 -19.98 -14.23 -6.65
N TRP A 16 -21.30 -14.04 -6.71
CA TRP A 16 -22.07 -14.00 -7.96
C TRP A 16 -22.51 -12.58 -8.34
N ILE A 17 -22.10 -11.56 -7.57
CA ILE A 17 -22.42 -10.16 -7.91
C ILE A 17 -21.51 -9.67 -9.04
N SER A 18 -22.05 -8.84 -9.93
CA SER A 18 -21.34 -8.30 -11.10
C SER A 18 -20.11 -7.47 -10.74
N ALA A 19 -20.09 -6.83 -9.57
CA ALA A 19 -18.95 -6.05 -9.10
C ALA A 19 -17.76 -6.92 -8.63
N ASN A 20 -18.00 -8.21 -8.33
CA ASN A 20 -16.98 -9.10 -7.78
C ASN A 20 -17.20 -10.55 -8.26
N PRO A 21 -17.26 -10.82 -9.57
CA PRO A 21 -17.64 -12.12 -10.09
C PRO A 21 -16.53 -13.15 -9.84
N GLY A 22 -16.91 -14.34 -9.37
CA GLY A 22 -15.99 -15.48 -9.24
C GLY A 22 -14.97 -15.39 -8.10
N HIS A 23 -14.87 -14.24 -7.42
CA HIS A 23 -14.05 -14.10 -6.23
C HIS A 23 -14.56 -15.00 -5.11
N ARG A 24 -13.62 -15.70 -4.49
CA ARG A 24 -13.92 -16.63 -3.39
C ARG A 24 -13.83 -15.91 -2.05
N PHE A 25 -14.64 -16.33 -1.10
CA PHE A 25 -14.61 -15.86 0.27
C PHE A 25 -15.01 -16.98 1.22
N TYR A 26 -14.58 -16.91 2.47
CA TYR A 26 -15.02 -17.78 3.55
C TYR A 26 -16.33 -17.26 4.16
N GLY A 27 -17.27 -18.16 4.44
CA GLY A 27 -18.54 -17.84 5.11
C GLY A 27 -18.97 -18.88 6.13
N CYS A 28 -19.97 -18.53 6.95
CA CYS A 28 -20.61 -19.47 7.88
C CYS A 28 -21.21 -20.66 7.12
N PRO A 29 -20.98 -21.92 7.54
CA PRO A 29 -21.50 -23.10 6.84
C PRO A 29 -23.02 -23.21 6.88
N ASP A 30 -23.65 -22.70 7.94
CA ASP A 30 -25.09 -22.80 8.12
C ASP A 30 -25.82 -21.83 7.17
N GLU A 31 -26.61 -22.37 6.24
CA GLU A 31 -27.49 -21.57 5.38
C GLU A 31 -28.62 -20.92 6.19
N GLY A 32 -28.95 -19.66 5.90
CA GLY A 32 -29.96 -18.90 6.65
C GLY A 32 -29.52 -18.43 8.05
N SER A 33 -28.28 -18.67 8.45
CA SER A 33 -27.74 -18.18 9.71
C SER A 33 -27.71 -16.65 9.77
N SER A 34 -28.00 -16.09 10.96
CA SER A 34 -27.77 -14.67 11.26
C SER A 34 -26.28 -14.31 11.40
N CYS A 35 -25.39 -15.30 11.34
CA CYS A 35 -23.95 -15.11 11.35
C CYS A 35 -23.46 -14.46 10.05
N ARG A 36 -23.20 -13.15 10.12
CA ARG A 36 -22.71 -12.33 9.01
C ARG A 36 -21.19 -12.29 8.86
N TRP A 37 -20.50 -13.28 9.43
CA TRP A 37 -19.04 -13.35 9.30
C TRP A 37 -18.63 -13.69 7.86
N ILE A 38 -17.69 -12.92 7.32
CA ILE A 38 -17.08 -13.10 6.01
C ILE A 38 -15.57 -13.00 6.19
N GLY A 39 -14.83 -13.95 5.61
CA GLY A 39 -13.37 -13.90 5.52
C GLY A 39 -12.93 -13.86 4.05
N TRP A 40 -11.87 -13.13 3.73
CA TRP A 40 -11.31 -13.16 2.38
C TRP A 40 -10.60 -14.48 2.12
N TYR A 41 -10.90 -15.10 0.98
CA TYR A 41 -10.14 -16.25 0.49
C TYR A 41 -9.09 -15.70 -0.48
N ASP A 42 -7.83 -15.73 -0.05
CA ASP A 42 -6.71 -15.40 -0.93
C ASP A 42 -6.15 -16.72 -1.49
N PRO A 43 -6.34 -17.01 -2.78
CA PRO A 43 -5.69 -18.18 -3.38
C PRO A 43 -4.17 -18.02 -3.32
N GLU A 44 -3.45 -19.14 -3.30
CA GLU A 44 -1.99 -19.05 -3.48
C GLU A 44 -1.69 -18.32 -4.79
N MET A 45 -0.88 -17.26 -4.68
CA MET A 45 -0.39 -16.55 -5.85
C MET A 45 0.36 -17.53 -6.76
N CYS A 46 0.28 -17.35 -8.08
CA CYS A 46 1.07 -18.17 -8.99
C CYS A 46 2.57 -17.91 -8.81
N ASP A 47 3.41 -18.91 -9.12
CA ASP A 47 4.87 -18.84 -8.90
C ASP A 47 5.50 -17.59 -9.54
N ARG A 48 5.00 -17.22 -10.74
CA ARG A 48 5.43 -16.01 -11.44
C ARG A 48 5.14 -14.75 -10.63
N SER A 49 3.93 -14.61 -10.08
CA SER A 49 3.57 -13.45 -9.26
C SER A 49 4.37 -13.40 -7.97
N ARG A 50 4.64 -14.55 -7.35
CA ARG A 50 5.50 -14.64 -6.16
C ARG A 50 6.94 -14.17 -6.42
N MET A 51 7.45 -14.28 -7.64
CA MET A 51 8.77 -13.77 -8.01
C MET A 51 8.75 -12.28 -8.40
N ILE A 52 7.76 -11.86 -9.19
CA ILE A 52 7.73 -10.50 -9.78
C ILE A 52 7.30 -9.45 -8.76
N ILE A 53 6.23 -9.70 -7.99
CA ILE A 53 5.63 -8.69 -7.11
C ILE A 53 6.65 -8.18 -6.07
N PRO A 54 7.40 -9.04 -5.35
CA PRO A 54 8.40 -8.56 -4.39
C PRO A 54 9.55 -7.78 -5.06
N GLY A 55 9.90 -8.11 -6.31
CA GLY A 55 10.88 -7.33 -7.08
C GLY A 55 10.39 -5.91 -7.33
N LEU A 56 9.18 -5.77 -7.87
CA LEU A 56 8.57 -4.47 -8.16
C LEU A 56 8.36 -3.62 -6.91
N LEU A 57 7.99 -4.24 -5.78
CA LEU A 57 7.84 -3.52 -4.51
C LEU A 57 9.17 -2.96 -4.01
N ARG A 58 10.27 -3.73 -4.12
CA ARG A 58 11.61 -3.25 -3.75
C ARG A 58 12.07 -2.11 -4.65
N GLU A 59 11.91 -2.27 -5.96
CA GLU A 59 12.26 -1.23 -6.93
C GLU A 59 11.49 0.07 -6.66
N ARG A 60 10.18 -0.03 -6.37
CA ARG A 60 9.39 1.14 -5.98
C ARG A 60 9.93 1.80 -4.71
N SER A 61 10.23 1.03 -3.66
CA SER A 61 10.74 1.60 -2.41
C SER A 61 12.10 2.30 -2.60
N GLU A 62 12.98 1.74 -3.44
CA GLU A 62 14.26 2.37 -3.76
C GLU A 62 14.07 3.68 -4.55
N LEU A 63 13.09 3.74 -5.45
CA LEU A 63 12.77 4.96 -6.19
C LEU A 63 12.17 6.04 -5.29
N GLU A 64 11.28 5.66 -4.37
CA GLU A 64 10.69 6.56 -3.38
C GLU A 64 11.77 7.16 -2.48
N GLU A 65 12.71 6.34 -1.97
CA GLU A 65 13.83 6.82 -1.16
C GLU A 65 14.74 7.79 -1.92
N ARG A 66 15.09 7.48 -3.18
CA ARG A 66 15.89 8.39 -4.02
C ARG A 66 15.17 9.71 -4.28
N LEU A 67 13.85 9.68 -4.45
CA LEU A 67 13.05 10.88 -4.63
C LEU A 67 13.07 11.74 -3.37
N GLU A 68 12.90 11.14 -2.19
CA GLU A 68 12.95 11.86 -0.91
C GLU A 68 14.31 12.54 -0.69
N VAL A 69 15.42 11.84 -0.98
CA VAL A 69 16.77 12.40 -0.92
C VAL A 69 16.94 13.57 -1.89
N ALA A 70 16.54 13.39 -3.15
CA ALA A 70 16.65 14.44 -4.17
C ALA A 70 15.83 15.68 -3.81
N LEU A 71 14.61 15.51 -3.29
CA LEU A 71 13.79 16.60 -2.80
C LEU A 71 14.44 17.33 -1.62
N GLY A 72 15.03 16.58 -0.69
CA GLY A 72 15.80 17.14 0.43
C GLY A 72 16.97 18.00 -0.05
N ASP A 73 17.72 17.55 -1.05
CA ASP A 73 18.83 18.30 -1.60
C ASP A 73 18.37 19.55 -2.35
N VAL A 74 17.33 19.44 -3.19
CA VAL A 74 16.72 20.61 -3.85
C VAL A 74 16.27 21.65 -2.82
N TRP A 75 15.68 21.21 -1.70
CA TRP A 75 15.26 22.11 -0.63
C TRP A 75 16.44 22.81 0.06
N LYS A 76 17.51 22.07 0.38
CA LYS A 76 18.76 22.64 0.92
C LYS A 76 19.35 23.69 -0.02
N TRP A 77 19.44 23.40 -1.32
CA TRP A 77 19.96 24.34 -2.31
C TRP A 77 19.10 25.61 -2.43
N LYS A 78 17.78 25.48 -2.36
CA LYS A 78 16.88 26.64 -2.29
C LYS A 78 17.15 27.50 -1.07
N ILE A 79 17.38 26.89 0.09
CA ILE A 79 17.75 27.62 1.32
C ILE A 79 19.09 28.35 1.14
N TYR A 80 20.13 27.66 0.65
CA TYR A 80 21.43 28.29 0.40
C TYR A 80 21.33 29.46 -0.58
N LEU A 81 20.54 29.32 -1.63
CA LEU A 81 20.28 30.40 -2.58
C LEU A 81 19.63 31.59 -1.88
N VAL A 82 18.55 31.38 -1.13
CA VAL A 82 17.85 32.46 -0.40
C VAL A 82 18.78 33.15 0.60
N LEU A 83 19.53 32.38 1.41
CA LEU A 83 20.48 32.93 2.37
C LEU A 83 21.59 33.75 1.69
N SER A 84 22.10 33.28 0.55
CA SER A 84 23.10 34.01 -0.24
C SER A 84 22.55 35.36 -0.74
N TRP A 85 21.30 35.39 -1.23
CA TRP A 85 20.67 36.64 -1.69
C TRP A 85 20.41 37.60 -0.53
N ILE A 86 19.97 37.10 0.63
CA ILE A 86 19.81 37.92 1.84
C ILE A 86 21.16 38.53 2.26
N LEU A 87 22.22 37.73 2.31
CA LEU A 87 23.56 38.21 2.66
C LEU A 87 24.05 39.26 1.66
N PHE A 88 23.87 39.03 0.37
CA PHE A 88 24.21 40.00 -0.68
C PHE A 88 23.50 41.34 -0.47
N LEU A 89 22.20 41.33 -0.19
CA LEU A 89 21.42 42.54 0.09
C LEU A 89 21.90 43.25 1.36
N ILE A 90 22.26 42.51 2.41
CA ILE A 90 22.79 43.09 3.66
C ILE A 90 24.12 43.80 3.39
N VAL A 91 25.05 43.14 2.69
CA VAL A 91 26.36 43.71 2.35
C VAL A 91 26.20 44.97 1.50
N TYR A 92 25.30 44.95 0.52
CA TYR A 92 25.02 46.09 -0.35
C TYR A 92 24.29 47.24 0.38
N ALA A 93 23.46 46.95 1.38
CA ALA A 93 22.74 47.96 2.13
C ALA A 93 23.58 48.60 3.26
N LEU A 94 24.61 47.90 3.74
CA LEU A 94 25.50 48.36 4.82
C LEU A 94 26.86 48.88 4.34
N GLY A 95 27.21 48.67 3.08
CA GLY A 95 28.41 49.21 2.43
C GLY A 95 28.08 50.38 1.52
#